data_AF-A0A651HQ08-F1
#
_entry.id   AF-A0A651HQ08-F1
#
_cell.length_a   1.000
_cell.length_b   1.000
_cell.length_c   1.000
_cell.angle_alpha   90.00
_cell.angle_beta   90.00
_cell.angle_gamma   90.00
#
_symmetry.space_group_name_H-M   'P 1'
#
loop_
_entity.id
_entity.type
_entity.pdbx_description
1 polymer ?
#
loop_
_entity_poly.entity_id
_entity_poly.type
_entity_poly.pdbx_seq_one_letter_code
_entity_poly.pdbx_strand_id
1 'polypeptide(L)'
;MDNPDPCISGRIAYGVTWSFLRWLSDHFAHEVGGERELQRRIIQSPRSGFATLQEALGQDVRPLMAYWAASLYTDGRVSGGDPLLQFPSWDLRGVEERLIEEARLSPRRNDFVSFERETTVAAGSTLYHLVGSFSGHEPFAVEARSAADGNLPGFMQFWVVRIR
;
A
#
# COMPACT_ATOMS: atom_id res chain seq x y z
N MET A 1 -27.22 -4.88 -9.23
CA MET A 1 -26.90 -3.62 -9.93
C MET A 1 -25.88 -4.00 -10.99
N ASP A 2 -26.33 -4.13 -12.23
CA ASP A 2 -25.43 -4.32 -13.37
C ASP A 2 -24.74 -2.99 -13.66
N ASN A 3 -23.41 -3.01 -13.62
CA ASN A 3 -22.60 -1.88 -14.07
C ASN A 3 -22.23 -2.13 -15.54
N PRO A 4 -22.79 -1.36 -16.50
CA PRO A 4 -22.61 -1.62 -17.92
C PRO A 4 -21.20 -1.27 -18.45
N ASP A 5 -20.37 -0.60 -17.64
CA ASP A 5 -19.02 -0.21 -18.03
C ASP A 5 -18.14 0.07 -16.79
N PRO A 6 -16.90 -0.47 -16.70
CA PRO A 6 -16.04 -0.27 -15.54
C PRO A 6 -15.62 1.18 -15.28
N CYS A 7 -15.89 2.11 -16.21
CA CYS A 7 -15.40 3.49 -16.14
C CYS A 7 -16.50 4.56 -15.89
N ILE A 8 -17.80 4.21 -15.88
CA ILE A 8 -18.88 5.23 -15.92
C ILE A 8 -19.28 5.77 -14.53
N SER A 9 -18.95 5.09 -13.42
CA SER A 9 -19.32 5.54 -12.07
C SER A 9 -18.13 5.61 -11.11
N GLY A 10 -17.20 6.55 -11.37
CA GLY A 10 -16.07 6.81 -10.48
C GLY A 10 -15.10 5.63 -10.34
N ARG A 11 -14.04 5.80 -9.53
CA ARG A 11 -13.16 4.66 -9.18
C ARG A 11 -14.02 3.57 -8.56
N ILE A 12 -14.07 2.41 -9.20
CA ILE A 12 -14.69 1.23 -8.62
C ILE A 12 -13.95 0.93 -7.31
N ALA A 13 -14.61 1.17 -6.18
CA ALA A 13 -14.05 1.01 -4.83
C ALA A 13 -13.48 -0.40 -4.57
N TYR A 14 -13.89 -1.38 -5.37
CA TYR A 14 -13.44 -2.77 -5.26
C TYR A 14 -11.99 -2.99 -5.70
N GLY A 15 -11.39 -2.14 -6.54
CA GLY A 15 -10.05 -2.39 -7.09
C GLY A 15 -8.93 -2.38 -6.03
N VAL A 16 -9.01 -1.43 -5.09
CA VAL A 16 -7.96 -1.23 -4.07
C VAL A 16 -8.02 -2.33 -3.00
N THR A 17 -9.21 -2.64 -2.49
CA THR A 17 -9.37 -3.73 -1.51
C THR A 17 -9.03 -5.08 -2.13
N TRP A 18 -9.42 -5.31 -3.39
CA TRP A 18 -9.09 -6.53 -4.10
C TRP A 18 -7.58 -6.71 -4.25
N SER A 19 -6.82 -5.66 -4.60
CA SER A 19 -5.38 -5.79 -4.77
C SER A 19 -4.67 -6.09 -3.45
N PHE A 20 -5.17 -5.57 -2.33
CA PHE A 20 -4.65 -5.96 -1.02
C PHE A 20 -4.91 -7.44 -0.71
N LEU A 21 -6.11 -7.94 -0.97
CA LEU A 21 -6.44 -9.36 -0.78
C LEU A 21 -5.63 -10.28 -1.70
N ARG A 22 -5.37 -9.86 -2.95
CA ARG A 22 -4.50 -10.59 -3.87
C ARG A 22 -3.07 -10.64 -3.37
N TRP A 23 -2.52 -9.50 -2.93
CA TRP A 23 -1.18 -9.43 -2.36
C TRP A 23 -1.04 -10.29 -1.10
N LEU A 24 -2.05 -10.28 -0.22
CA LEU A 24 -2.07 -11.18 0.95
C LEU A 24 -2.08 -12.65 0.53
N SER A 25 -2.82 -12.98 -0.52
CA SER A 25 -2.84 -14.34 -1.07
C SER A 25 -1.46 -14.74 -1.62
N ASP A 26 -0.81 -13.86 -2.38
CA ASP A 26 0.52 -14.11 -2.96
C ASP A 26 1.55 -14.48 -1.89
N HIS A 27 1.56 -13.75 -0.77
CA HIS A 27 2.59 -13.90 0.27
C HIS A 27 2.22 -14.91 1.34
N PHE A 28 0.97 -14.94 1.80
CA PHE A 28 0.60 -15.64 3.03
C PHE A 28 -0.38 -16.80 2.84
N ALA A 29 -0.97 -16.98 1.65
CA ALA A 29 -1.95 -18.05 1.47
C ALA A 29 -1.35 -19.43 1.77
N HIS A 30 -0.09 -19.67 1.40
CA HIS A 30 0.58 -20.93 1.62
C HIS A 30 0.68 -21.29 3.12
N GLU A 31 0.86 -20.30 4.00
CA GLU A 31 0.98 -20.47 5.45
C GLU A 31 -0.34 -20.90 6.11
N VAL A 32 -1.46 -20.54 5.49
CA VAL A 32 -2.80 -20.81 6.05
C VAL A 32 -3.51 -21.97 5.35
N GLY A 33 -2.86 -22.71 4.46
CA GLY A 33 -3.45 -23.86 3.75
C GLY A 33 -3.87 -23.60 2.30
N GLY A 34 -3.34 -22.54 1.69
CA GLY A 34 -3.56 -22.15 0.30
C GLY A 34 -4.66 -21.10 0.13
N GLU A 35 -4.80 -20.59 -1.10
CA GLU A 35 -5.69 -19.46 -1.40
C GLU A 35 -7.16 -19.78 -1.07
N ARG A 36 -7.57 -21.01 -1.36
CA ARG A 36 -8.91 -21.52 -1.06
C ARG A 36 -9.23 -21.44 0.43
N GLU A 37 -8.27 -21.84 1.27
CA GLU A 37 -8.46 -21.89 2.72
C GLU A 37 -8.45 -20.47 3.30
N LEU A 38 -7.54 -19.60 2.83
CA LEU A 38 -7.56 -18.17 3.17
C LEU A 38 -8.92 -17.54 2.86
N GLN A 39 -9.44 -17.73 1.65
CA GLN A 39 -10.74 -17.21 1.24
C GLN A 39 -11.88 -17.79 2.10
N ARG A 40 -11.86 -19.10 2.38
CA ARG A 40 -12.86 -19.74 3.25
C ARG A 40 -12.86 -19.10 4.63
N ARG A 41 -11.69 -18.89 5.25
CA ARG A 41 -11.56 -18.26 6.57
C ARG A 41 -12.12 -16.83 6.58
N ILE A 42 -11.81 -16.04 5.55
CA ILE A 42 -12.33 -14.67 5.42
C ILE A 42 -13.86 -14.67 5.32
N ILE A 43 -14.44 -15.54 4.49
CA ILE A 43 -15.89 -15.61 4.25
C ILE A 43 -16.65 -16.12 5.47
N GLN A 44 -16.07 -17.08 6.20
CA GLN A 44 -16.73 -17.72 7.35
C GLN A 44 -16.47 -17.01 8.68
N SER A 45 -15.61 -15.99 8.69
CA SER A 45 -15.32 -15.21 9.89
C SER A 45 -16.57 -14.46 10.37
N PRO A 46 -16.90 -14.51 11.67
CA PRO A 46 -17.97 -13.70 12.25
C PRO A 46 -17.52 -12.24 12.51
N ARG A 47 -16.26 -11.90 12.23
CA ARG A 47 -15.68 -10.56 12.42
C ARG A 47 -15.95 -9.68 11.19
N SER A 48 -15.53 -8.42 11.27
CA SER A 48 -15.61 -7.49 10.14
C SER A 48 -14.31 -6.70 9.95
N GLY A 49 -14.11 -6.23 8.72
CA GLY A 49 -12.97 -5.38 8.34
C GLY A 49 -11.62 -6.05 8.61
N PHE A 50 -10.68 -5.29 9.18
CA PHE A 50 -9.34 -5.79 9.50
C PHE A 50 -9.32 -6.90 10.55
N ALA A 51 -10.30 -6.96 11.44
CA ALA A 51 -10.38 -8.04 12.41
C ALA A 51 -10.60 -9.42 11.74
N THR A 52 -11.33 -9.47 10.63
CA THR A 52 -11.50 -10.68 9.81
C THR A 52 -10.17 -11.14 9.21
N LEU A 53 -9.39 -10.20 8.65
CA LEU A 53 -8.10 -10.52 8.04
C LEU A 53 -7.08 -11.00 9.07
N GLN A 54 -7.06 -10.35 10.24
CA GLN A 54 -6.20 -10.77 11.35
C GLN A 54 -6.54 -12.17 11.86
N GLU A 55 -7.83 -12.51 11.97
CA GLU A 55 -8.27 -13.86 12.34
C GLU A 55 -7.87 -14.90 11.27
N ALA A 56 -8.08 -14.58 9.99
CA ALA A 56 -7.79 -15.51 8.90
C ALA A 56 -6.29 -15.81 8.75
N LEU A 57 -5.45 -14.79 8.92
CA LEU A 57 -3.99 -14.84 8.77
C LEU A 57 -3.25 -15.21 10.06
N GLY A 58 -3.86 -15.00 11.23
CA GLY A 58 -3.22 -15.22 12.53
C GLY A 58 -2.16 -14.19 12.91
N GLN A 59 -2.13 -13.02 12.26
CA GLN A 59 -1.15 -11.96 12.50
C GLN A 59 -1.76 -10.56 12.35
N ASP A 60 -1.06 -9.52 12.82
CA ASP A 60 -1.50 -8.13 12.68
C ASP A 60 -1.45 -7.69 11.21
N VAL A 61 -2.55 -7.12 10.72
CA VAL A 61 -2.67 -6.68 9.32
C VAL A 61 -2.11 -5.28 9.10
N ARG A 62 -1.91 -4.47 10.16
CA ARG A 62 -1.46 -3.08 10.02
C ARG A 62 -0.06 -2.95 9.40
N PRO A 63 0.95 -3.75 9.80
CA PRO A 63 2.24 -3.75 9.11
C PRO A 63 2.11 -4.24 7.67
N LEU A 64 1.24 -5.22 7.41
CA LEU A 64 1.02 -5.79 6.07
C LEU A 64 0.43 -4.76 5.11
N MET A 65 -0.48 -3.91 5.59
CA MET A 65 -0.99 -2.79 4.80
C MET A 65 0.11 -1.80 4.40
N ALA A 66 1.07 -1.52 5.28
CA ALA A 66 2.18 -0.63 4.97
C ALA A 66 3.07 -1.23 3.87
N TYR A 67 3.38 -2.53 3.94
CA TYR A 67 4.13 -3.22 2.91
C TYR A 67 3.39 -3.28 1.57
N TRP A 68 2.11 -3.64 1.58
CA TRP A 68 1.28 -3.63 0.38
C TRP A 68 1.21 -2.23 -0.24
N ALA A 69 0.95 -1.19 0.56
CA ALA A 69 0.90 0.18 0.05
C ALA A 69 2.25 0.58 -0.58
N ALA A 70 3.37 0.21 0.03
CA ALA A 70 4.70 0.43 -0.55
C ALA A 70 4.90 -0.36 -1.85
N SER A 71 4.46 -1.63 -1.90
CA SER A 71 4.62 -2.52 -3.06
C SER A 71 3.92 -1.98 -4.31
N LEU A 72 2.81 -1.24 -4.16
CA LEU A 72 2.14 -0.58 -5.29
C LEU A 72 3.05 0.38 -6.07
N TYR A 73 4.09 0.92 -5.41
CA TYR A 73 5.12 1.73 -6.07
C TYR A 73 6.40 0.93 -6.32
N THR A 74 6.90 0.19 -5.34
CA THR A 74 8.24 -0.41 -5.37
C THR A 74 8.40 -1.62 -6.28
N ASP A 75 7.30 -2.32 -6.59
CA ASP A 75 7.30 -3.47 -7.49
C ASP A 75 7.97 -3.14 -8.84
N GLY A 76 8.94 -3.96 -9.24
CA GLY A 76 9.74 -3.76 -10.45
C GLY A 76 10.66 -2.52 -10.47
N ARG A 77 10.69 -1.70 -9.42
CA ARG A 77 11.57 -0.51 -9.30
C ARG A 77 12.75 -0.72 -8.37
N VAL A 78 12.57 -1.54 -7.35
CA VAL A 78 13.59 -1.83 -6.34
C VAL A 78 14.04 -3.27 -6.51
N SER A 79 15.32 -3.48 -6.78
CA SER A 79 15.95 -4.80 -6.86
C SER A 79 16.59 -5.17 -5.51
N GLY A 80 16.53 -6.44 -5.13
CA GLY A 80 17.25 -6.96 -3.94
C GLY A 80 16.65 -6.59 -2.58
N GLY A 81 15.43 -6.04 -2.55
CA GLY A 81 14.72 -5.67 -1.33
C GLY A 81 13.94 -6.81 -0.67
N ASP A 82 13.18 -6.46 0.38
CA ASP A 82 12.24 -7.36 1.04
C ASP A 82 11.20 -7.91 0.03
N PRO A 83 10.96 -9.24 -0.04
CA PRO A 83 9.96 -9.83 -0.94
C PRO A 83 8.55 -9.22 -0.78
N LEU A 84 8.20 -8.73 0.41
CA LEU A 84 6.91 -8.07 0.66
C LEU A 84 6.76 -6.73 -0.08
N LEU A 85 7.85 -6.17 -0.61
CA LEU A 85 7.84 -4.96 -1.45
C LEU A 85 7.58 -5.25 -2.93
N GLN A 86 7.28 -6.51 -3.28
CA GLN A 86 6.91 -6.95 -4.62
C GLN A 86 5.44 -7.39 -4.68
N PHE A 87 4.89 -7.47 -5.90
CA PHE A 87 3.55 -7.97 -6.18
C PHE A 87 3.64 -9.23 -7.07
N PRO A 88 3.84 -10.42 -6.49
CA PRO A 88 4.26 -11.62 -7.24
C PRO A 88 3.36 -12.00 -8.41
N SER A 89 2.05 -11.81 -8.27
CA SER A 89 1.11 -12.19 -9.33
C SER A 89 1.00 -11.18 -10.48
N TRP A 90 1.50 -9.95 -10.33
CA TRP A 90 1.26 -8.83 -11.27
C TRP A 90 2.52 -7.98 -11.47
N ASP A 91 2.92 -7.76 -12.72
CA ASP A 91 3.97 -6.78 -13.07
C ASP A 91 3.40 -5.35 -13.04
N LEU A 92 3.40 -4.71 -11.86
CA LEU A 92 2.82 -3.37 -11.70
C LEU A 92 3.65 -2.32 -12.45
N ARG A 93 4.97 -2.49 -12.51
CA ARG A 93 5.85 -1.59 -13.26
C ARG A 93 5.51 -1.62 -14.74
N GLY A 94 5.36 -2.79 -15.33
CA GLY A 94 4.98 -2.95 -16.73
C GLY A 94 3.58 -2.40 -17.02
N VAL A 95 2.62 -2.54 -16.10
CA VAL A 95 1.30 -1.91 -16.25
C VAL A 95 1.43 -0.38 -16.29
N GLU A 96 2.20 0.20 -15.37
CA GLU A 96 2.36 1.65 -15.29
C GLU A 96 3.09 2.25 -16.50
N GLU A 97 4.09 1.56 -17.05
CA GLU A 97 4.80 2.01 -18.25
C GLU A 97 3.90 2.12 -19.48
N ARG A 98 2.76 1.41 -19.47
CA ARG A 98 1.73 1.47 -20.53
C ARG A 98 0.68 2.56 -20.29
N LEU A 99 0.72 3.24 -19.15
CA LEU A 99 -0.13 4.40 -18.87
C LEU A 99 0.46 5.67 -19.50
N ILE A 100 -0.40 6.63 -19.81
CA ILE A 100 -0.01 8.02 -20.09
C ILE A 100 0.70 8.63 -18.88
N GLU A 101 1.56 9.61 -19.11
CA GLU A 101 2.44 10.18 -18.07
C GLU A 101 1.66 10.68 -16.84
N GLU A 102 0.52 11.34 -17.07
CA GLU A 102 -0.33 11.92 -16.03
C GLU A 102 -1.02 10.88 -15.16
N ALA A 103 -1.14 9.63 -15.65
CA ALA A 103 -1.74 8.52 -14.92
C ALA A 103 -0.71 7.67 -14.17
N ARG A 104 0.59 7.95 -14.33
CA ARG A 104 1.68 7.23 -13.64
C ARG A 104 1.82 7.69 -12.19
N LEU A 105 2.37 6.84 -11.36
CA LEU A 105 2.67 7.19 -9.97
C LEU A 105 3.87 8.14 -9.95
N SER A 106 3.63 9.38 -9.48
CA SER A 106 4.67 10.40 -9.35
C SER A 106 4.96 10.68 -7.88
N PRO A 107 5.95 10.01 -7.26
CA PRO A 107 6.30 10.25 -5.87
C PRO A 107 7.04 11.57 -5.70
N ARG A 108 6.92 12.17 -4.52
CA ARG A 108 7.69 13.35 -4.14
C ARG A 108 9.07 12.95 -3.63
N ARG A 109 10.13 13.37 -4.31
CA ARG A 109 11.51 13.12 -3.87
C ARG A 109 11.93 14.16 -2.83
N ASN A 110 12.59 13.71 -1.78
CA ASN A 110 13.16 14.54 -0.73
C ASN A 110 14.54 13.98 -0.32
N ASP A 111 15.43 14.86 0.12
CA ASP A 111 16.77 14.47 0.59
C ASP A 111 16.78 14.22 2.12
N PHE A 112 17.80 13.51 2.61
CA PHE A 112 17.98 13.22 4.05
C PHE A 112 18.46 14.42 4.92
N VAL A 113 18.53 15.64 4.39
CA VAL A 113 18.97 16.81 5.16
C VAL A 113 17.83 17.37 6.02
N SER A 114 16.80 17.89 5.36
CA SER A 114 15.57 18.41 5.98
C SER A 114 14.57 18.73 4.88
N PHE A 115 13.28 18.49 5.10
CA PHE A 115 12.23 18.94 4.21
C PHE A 115 10.94 19.22 4.98
N GLU A 116 10.17 20.18 4.49
CA GLU A 116 8.82 20.48 4.96
C GLU A 116 7.88 20.54 3.75
N ARG A 117 6.71 19.91 3.87
CA ARG A 117 5.73 19.76 2.79
C ARG A 117 4.32 19.82 3.35
N GLU A 118 3.52 20.74 2.82
CA GLU A 118 2.08 20.72 2.98
C GLU A 118 1.45 19.92 1.82
N THR A 119 0.41 19.13 2.11
CA THR A 119 -0.28 18.35 1.10
C THR A 119 -1.69 17.98 1.53
N THR A 120 -2.55 17.72 0.55
CA THR A 120 -3.88 17.15 0.75
C THR A 120 -3.87 15.72 0.24
N VAL A 121 -4.43 14.80 1.02
CA VAL A 121 -4.63 13.41 0.61
C VAL A 121 -6.13 13.15 0.60
N ALA A 122 -6.68 12.83 -0.57
CA ALA A 122 -8.09 12.47 -0.69
C ALA A 122 -8.36 11.12 -0.01
N ALA A 123 -9.59 10.92 0.47
CA ALA A 123 -10.01 9.64 1.06
C ALA A 123 -9.75 8.47 0.09
N GLY A 124 -9.15 7.40 0.60
CA GLY A 124 -8.79 6.22 -0.21
C GLY A 124 -7.61 6.43 -1.16
N SER A 125 -6.88 7.55 -1.06
CA SER A 125 -5.66 7.81 -1.83
C SER A 125 -4.40 7.62 -0.98
N THR A 126 -3.27 7.38 -1.65
CA THR A 126 -1.95 7.27 -1.02
C THR A 126 -1.03 8.30 -1.66
N LEU A 127 -0.21 8.97 -0.85
CA LEU A 127 0.85 9.87 -1.31
C LEU A 127 2.20 9.25 -0.98
N TYR A 128 3.08 9.19 -1.99
CA TYR A 128 4.42 8.63 -1.84
C TYR A 128 5.46 9.73 -1.68
N HIS A 129 6.30 9.59 -0.66
CA HIS A 129 7.53 10.35 -0.49
C HIS A 129 8.72 9.40 -0.59
N LEU A 130 9.63 9.66 -1.52
CA LEU A 130 10.91 8.98 -1.58
C LEU A 130 11.92 9.85 -0.84
N VAL A 131 12.45 9.33 0.26
CA VAL A 131 13.52 9.97 1.03
C VAL A 131 14.79 9.18 0.78
N GLY A 132 15.77 9.83 0.13
CA GLY A 132 16.97 9.17 -0.36
C GLY A 132 18.21 10.04 -0.20
N SER A 133 19.39 9.39 -0.18
CA SER A 133 20.69 10.06 -0.30
C SER A 133 21.62 9.15 -1.10
N PHE A 134 22.50 9.74 -1.90
CA PHE A 134 23.55 9.03 -2.61
C PHE A 134 24.75 8.69 -1.70
N SER A 135 24.79 9.24 -0.48
CA SER A 135 25.77 8.92 0.57
C SER A 135 25.06 8.27 1.76
N GLY A 136 25.83 7.58 2.62
CA GLY A 136 25.34 7.21 3.95
C GLY A 136 24.74 8.43 4.67
N HIS A 137 23.68 8.21 5.44
CA HIS A 137 22.96 9.27 6.14
C HIS A 137 22.94 8.98 7.65
N GLU A 138 22.95 10.06 8.45
CA GLU A 138 22.72 9.97 9.88
C GLU A 138 21.26 9.55 10.16
N PRO A 139 20.95 9.04 11.38
CA PRO A 139 19.58 8.78 11.78
C PRO A 139 18.67 10.00 11.51
N PHE A 140 17.51 9.74 10.93
CA PHE A 140 16.54 10.77 10.55
C PHE A 140 15.16 10.44 11.11
N ALA A 141 14.43 11.46 11.55
CA ALA A 141 13.06 11.35 12.04
C ALA A 141 12.12 12.06 11.07
N VAL A 142 10.98 11.44 10.80
CA VAL A 142 9.89 12.06 10.04
C VAL A 142 8.72 12.30 10.98
N GLU A 143 8.13 13.47 10.86
CA GLU A 143 6.90 13.81 11.55
C GLU A 143 5.81 14.18 10.53
N ALA A 144 4.58 13.75 10.78
CA ALA A 144 3.40 14.11 10.01
C ALA A 144 2.36 14.72 10.94
N ARG A 145 1.83 15.89 10.58
CA ARG A 145 0.86 16.66 11.37
C ARG A 145 -0.33 17.09 10.51
N SER A 146 -1.49 17.21 11.14
CA SER A 146 -2.64 17.91 10.56
C SER A 146 -2.40 19.41 10.58
N ALA A 147 -2.85 20.11 9.53
CA ALA A 147 -2.79 21.56 9.44
C ALA A 147 -3.70 22.26 10.46
N ALA A 148 -4.75 21.59 10.96
CA ALA A 148 -5.76 22.20 11.82
C ALA A 148 -5.41 22.13 13.32
N ASP A 149 -4.90 20.99 13.79
CA ASP A 149 -4.77 20.65 15.21
C ASP A 149 -3.43 19.97 15.58
N GLY A 150 -2.51 19.83 14.61
CA GLY A 150 -1.18 19.28 14.82
C GLY A 150 -1.11 17.75 14.95
N ASN A 151 -2.22 17.08 15.25
CA ASN A 151 -2.29 15.60 15.32
C ASN A 151 -2.79 15.02 14.00
N LEU A 152 -2.18 13.93 13.53
CA LEU A 152 -2.71 13.24 12.36
C LEU A 152 -4.12 12.68 12.68
N PRO A 153 -5.13 12.87 11.84
CA PRO A 153 -6.47 12.34 12.10
C PRO A 153 -6.47 10.81 12.20
N GLY A 154 -7.29 10.23 13.08
CA GLY A 154 -7.30 8.78 13.33
C GLY A 154 -7.68 7.89 12.13
N PHE A 155 -8.22 8.47 11.07
CA PHE A 155 -8.51 7.80 9.79
C PHE A 155 -7.37 7.90 8.77
N MET A 156 -6.29 8.61 9.09
CA MET A 156 -5.08 8.70 8.29
C MET A 156 -3.97 7.87 8.96
N GLN A 157 -3.17 7.19 8.14
CA GLN A 157 -2.06 6.38 8.61
C GLN A 157 -0.78 6.89 7.95
N PHE A 158 0.30 6.94 8.74
CA PHE A 158 1.63 7.33 8.29
C PHE A 158 2.60 6.19 8.57
N TRP A 159 3.38 5.84 7.57
CA TRP A 159 4.34 4.74 7.65
C TRP A 159 5.67 5.16 7.04
N VAL A 160 6.76 4.63 7.62
CA VAL A 160 8.10 4.71 7.05
C VAL A 160 8.52 3.30 6.71
N VAL A 161 8.61 3.01 5.42
CA VAL A 161 9.05 1.71 4.91
C VAL A 161 10.47 1.84 4.40
N ARG A 162 11.41 1.10 5.00
CA ARG A 162 12.81 1.12 4.60
C ARG A 162 12.99 0.24 3.37
N ILE A 163 13.50 0.85 2.30
CA ILE A 163 13.90 0.18 1.07
C ILE A 163 15.44 0.04 1.14
N ARG A 164 15.97 -1.17 0.95
CA ARG A 164 17.41 -1.45 0.94
C ARG A 164 17.88 -1.75 -0.47
#